data_AF-A0A2V9IG48-F1
#
_entry.id   AF-A0A2V9IG48-F1
#
_cell.length_a   1.000
_cell.length_b   1.000
_cell.length_c   1.000
_cell.angle_alpha   90.00
_cell.angle_beta   90.00
_cell.angle_gamma   90.00
#
_symmetry.space_group_name_H-M   'P 1'
#
loop_
_entity.id
_entity.type
_entity.pdbx_description
1 polymer ?
#
loop_
_entity_poly.entity_id
_entity_poly.type
_entity_poly.pdbx_seq_one_letter_code
_entity_poly.pdbx_strand_id
1 'polypeptide(L)'
;FNVDALRRSFRVNVEQPPIQGHSLVLSLDRSIQYITERELAAGVEGAHAKAGIAIVMESETGRILALANYPDFNCNKYNEYDAGFWRNRAVSDLFEPGSTFKVVVATAALEAGLTRPDEVIDCQKGSITIGGHVFHDHHPYDLLTFGQVLENSSNVGAVKLGLRLGEERLYEALRNFGFGAKTEVDLPGEIVGLVRDWRNWSALSIGAISFGQEVGVTPIQMLVGINAIANGGYRVRPTLVDRVIDYRGDLVRTRASQTQRIMKTETAAAVLRAFEGVVLRGTGKAAALEGYRAAGKTGTAQKIVDGRYSATKYVSSFIGFAPLPDPKVTVMVMVDEPNGTIYGGTVAAPVFQKITQEVLLQLKVAPDQTLPARKFDPALAARDSEDYLPNATPVLPLVAQDPRKPEKTKNEVIKVYVPDSTLSMPDFRGMAKRKVVARCQELGIRVQADGSGIAVSQLPPPGTAVAFGDTCNVVFAKKNLSSYKSIPGLTLDTAERSVPPPNETPGRH
;
A
#
# COMPACT_ATOMS: atom_id res chain seq x y z
N PHE A 1 27.32 40.46 -41.09
CA PHE A 1 26.64 41.51 -40.31
C PHE A 1 25.68 42.21 -41.24
N ASN A 2 24.38 42.19 -40.93
CA ASN A 2 23.42 42.92 -41.74
C ASN A 2 23.52 44.39 -41.35
N VAL A 3 23.72 45.25 -42.35
CA VAL A 3 23.80 46.70 -42.18
C VAL A 3 22.70 47.35 -43.00
N ASP A 4 22.05 48.37 -42.45
CA ASP A 4 21.04 49.13 -43.18
C ASP A 4 21.68 50.13 -44.16
N ALA A 5 20.86 50.85 -44.93
CA ALA A 5 21.33 51.88 -45.88
C ALA A 5 22.10 53.04 -45.21
N LEU A 6 22.05 53.15 -43.88
CA LEU A 6 22.79 54.13 -43.07
C LEU A 6 24.02 53.51 -42.38
N ARG A 7 24.42 52.30 -42.79
CA ARG A 7 25.55 51.52 -42.23
C ARG A 7 25.41 51.18 -40.74
N ARG A 8 24.19 51.16 -40.20
CA ARG A 8 23.96 50.70 -38.83
C ARG A 8 23.85 49.18 -38.83
N SER A 9 24.61 48.53 -37.95
CA SER A 9 24.50 47.09 -37.77
C SER A 9 23.17 46.75 -37.11
N PHE A 10 22.41 45.83 -37.69
CA PHE A 10 21.24 45.23 -37.06
C PHE A 10 21.40 43.71 -36.98
N ARG A 11 20.79 43.11 -35.94
CA ARG A 11 20.70 41.67 -35.80
C ARG A 11 19.31 41.23 -36.23
N VAL A 12 19.25 40.25 -37.12
CA VAL A 12 18.02 39.50 -37.35
C VAL A 12 17.98 38.43 -36.26
N ASN A 13 17.11 38.61 -35.28
CA ASN A 13 16.81 37.55 -34.33
C ASN A 13 15.86 36.57 -35.01
N VAL A 14 16.34 35.36 -35.30
CA VAL A 14 15.44 34.25 -35.64
C VAL A 14 14.88 33.77 -34.30
N GLU A 15 13.63 34.12 -34.01
CA GLU A 15 12.93 33.58 -32.84
C GLU A 15 12.60 32.11 -33.11
N GLN A 16 13.30 31.20 -32.44
CA GLN A 16 12.88 29.80 -32.36
C GLN A 16 11.90 29.68 -31.19
N PRO A 17 10.68 29.15 -31.41
CA PRO A 17 9.74 28.93 -30.31
C PRO A 17 10.33 27.93 -29.31
N PRO A 18 10.07 28.09 -28.00
CA PRO A 18 10.51 27.12 -27.01
C PRO A 18 9.86 25.77 -27.28
N ILE A 19 10.65 24.70 -27.20
CA ILE A 19 10.14 23.33 -27.29
C ILE A 19 9.64 22.95 -25.90
N GLN A 20 8.37 22.59 -25.79
CA GLN A 20 7.78 22.12 -24.55
C GLN A 20 8.45 20.81 -24.10
N GLY A 21 8.80 20.73 -22.81
CA GLY A 21 9.39 19.54 -22.23
C GLY A 21 8.44 18.33 -22.25
N HIS A 22 9.01 17.14 -22.17
CA HIS A 22 8.25 15.90 -22.05
C HIS A 22 7.57 15.78 -20.69
N SER A 23 6.45 15.06 -20.64
CA SER A 23 5.79 14.70 -19.37
C SER A 23 6.29 13.35 -18.88
N LEU A 24 6.56 13.27 -17.57
CA LEU A 24 6.89 12.02 -16.88
C LEU A 24 5.63 11.46 -16.24
N VAL A 25 5.25 10.25 -16.65
CA VAL A 25 4.20 9.50 -15.98
C VAL A 25 4.88 8.55 -15.00
N LEU A 26 4.60 8.73 -13.72
CA LEU A 26 5.20 7.95 -12.65
C LEU A 26 4.41 6.65 -12.42
N SER A 27 5.07 5.66 -11.82
CA SER A 27 4.44 4.45 -11.30
C SER A 27 3.72 4.66 -9.97
N LEU A 28 3.94 5.82 -9.32
CA LEU A 28 3.30 6.18 -8.07
C LEU A 28 1.78 6.22 -8.24
N ASP A 29 1.07 5.54 -7.34
CA ASP A 29 -0.36 5.69 -7.20
C ASP A 29 -0.63 6.72 -6.09
N ARG A 30 -1.38 7.77 -6.43
CA ARG A 30 -1.62 8.89 -5.51
C ARG A 30 -2.31 8.46 -4.21
N SER A 31 -3.23 7.49 -4.28
CA SER A 31 -3.94 7.00 -3.10
C SER A 31 -3.02 6.13 -2.24
N ILE A 32 -2.23 5.24 -2.85
CA ILE A 32 -1.24 4.42 -2.14
C ILE A 32 -0.16 5.30 -1.51
N GLN A 33 0.31 6.34 -2.21
CA GLN A 33 1.28 7.30 -1.69
C GLN A 33 0.73 7.99 -0.44
N TYR A 34 -0.49 8.52 -0.50
CA TYR A 34 -1.12 9.19 0.65
C TYR A 34 -1.31 8.25 1.85
N ILE A 35 -1.79 7.02 1.61
CA ILE A 35 -1.91 5.99 2.67
C ILE A 35 -0.55 5.74 3.32
N THR A 36 0.49 5.58 2.50
CA THR A 36 1.85 5.29 2.95
C THR A 36 2.42 6.44 3.79
N GLU A 37 2.25 7.69 3.35
CA GLU A 37 2.67 8.88 4.09
C GLU A 37 1.93 9.03 5.41
N ARG A 38 0.60 8.89 5.40
CA ARG A 38 -0.24 9.05 6.59
C ARG A 38 0.11 8.04 7.67
N GLU A 39 0.20 6.76 7.32
CA GLU A 39 0.49 5.70 8.30
C GLU A 39 1.95 5.73 8.77
N LEU A 40 2.88 6.13 7.89
CA LEU A 40 4.27 6.34 8.29
C LEU A 40 4.41 7.48 9.30
N ALA A 41 3.78 8.62 9.03
CA ALA A 41 3.78 9.78 9.93
C ALA A 41 3.21 9.40 11.29
N ALA A 42 2.03 8.78 11.33
CA ALA A 42 1.41 8.32 12.58
C ALA A 42 2.30 7.33 13.35
N GLY A 43 2.99 6.43 12.65
CA GLY A 43 3.93 5.48 13.24
C GLY A 43 5.17 6.15 13.84
N VAL A 44 5.77 7.10 13.13
CA VAL A 44 6.95 7.84 13.59
C VAL A 44 6.61 8.74 14.77
N GLU A 45 5.51 9.49 14.68
CA GLU A 45 5.04 10.36 15.76
C GLU A 45 4.66 9.57 17.01
N GLY A 46 3.91 8.47 16.85
CA GLY A 46 3.51 7.60 17.97
C GLY A 46 4.69 6.90 18.66
N ALA A 47 5.79 6.67 17.93
CA ALA A 47 7.04 6.15 18.50
C ALA A 47 7.99 7.25 19.00
N HIS A 48 7.62 8.53 18.87
CA HIS A 48 8.49 9.68 19.10
C HIS A 48 9.87 9.52 18.44
N ALA A 49 9.86 8.96 17.23
CA ALA A 49 11.06 8.61 16.49
C ALA A 49 11.60 9.82 15.72
N LYS A 50 12.87 9.76 15.34
CA LYS A 50 13.55 10.85 14.64
C LYS A 50 13.11 10.97 13.18
N ALA A 51 12.93 9.84 12.51
CA ALA A 51 12.57 9.76 11.11
C ALA A 51 11.93 8.41 10.78
N GLY A 52 11.33 8.30 9.60
CA GLY A 52 10.83 7.03 9.06
C GLY A 52 10.84 7.01 7.55
N ILE A 53 10.78 5.79 7.01
CA ILE A 53 10.79 5.50 5.57
C ILE A 53 9.80 4.38 5.33
N ALA A 54 8.95 4.52 4.32
CA ALA A 54 8.09 3.43 3.84
C ALA A 54 8.12 3.38 2.32
N ILE A 55 8.29 2.18 1.76
CA ILE A 55 8.32 1.95 0.32
C ILE A 55 7.37 0.81 -0.01
N VAL A 56 6.46 1.03 -0.96
CA VAL A 56 5.53 0.03 -1.48
C VAL A 56 5.92 -0.25 -2.93
N MET A 57 6.26 -1.50 -3.22
CA MET A 57 6.64 -1.95 -4.55
C MET A 57 5.70 -3.06 -5.02
N GLU A 58 5.26 -3.00 -6.26
CA GLU A 58 4.57 -4.10 -6.92
C GLU A 58 5.55 -5.26 -7.12
N SER A 59 5.24 -6.42 -6.54
CA SER A 59 6.22 -7.49 -6.37
C SER A 59 6.70 -8.08 -7.71
N GLU A 60 5.78 -8.26 -8.66
CA GLU A 60 6.06 -8.88 -9.95
C GLU A 60 6.94 -7.99 -10.84
N THR A 61 6.66 -6.68 -10.85
CA THR A 61 7.18 -5.80 -11.91
C THR A 61 8.24 -4.81 -11.45
N GLY A 62 8.41 -4.62 -10.14
CA GLY A 62 9.32 -3.62 -9.57
C GLY A 62 8.80 -2.19 -9.64
N ARG A 63 7.53 -1.95 -10.01
CA ARG A 63 6.94 -0.61 -9.96
C ARG A 63 6.88 -0.10 -8.53
N ILE A 64 7.45 1.06 -8.27
CA ILE A 64 7.30 1.74 -6.99
C ILE A 64 5.95 2.43 -6.98
N LEU A 65 5.02 1.92 -6.16
CA LEU A 65 3.67 2.45 -6.03
C LEU A 65 3.60 3.59 -5.00
N ALA A 66 4.46 3.53 -3.99
CA ALA A 66 4.68 4.61 -3.03
C ALA A 66 6.11 4.63 -2.50
N LEU A 67 6.62 5.82 -2.21
CA LEU A 67 7.89 6.05 -1.53
C LEU A 67 7.75 7.27 -0.63
N ALA A 68 7.70 7.05 0.69
CA ALA A 68 7.49 8.08 1.69
C ALA A 68 8.71 8.20 2.62
N ASN A 69 9.05 9.43 2.97
CA ASN A 69 10.01 9.76 4.02
C ASN A 69 9.29 10.66 5.03
N TYR A 70 9.59 10.49 6.32
CA TYR A 70 9.13 11.38 7.37
C TYR A 70 10.34 11.77 8.27
N PRO A 71 10.46 13.02 8.74
CA PRO A 71 9.63 14.18 8.42
C PRO A 71 9.61 14.53 6.93
N ASP A 72 8.48 15.00 6.43
CA ASP A 72 8.29 15.46 5.07
C ASP A 72 8.45 16.99 4.97
N PHE A 73 8.21 17.54 3.78
CA PHE A 73 8.21 18.98 3.55
C PHE A 73 7.26 19.33 2.40
N ASN A 74 6.79 20.58 2.38
CA ASN A 74 5.95 21.06 1.28
C ASN A 74 6.80 21.37 0.04
N CYS A 75 6.70 20.53 -0.99
CA CYS A 75 7.41 20.71 -2.26
C CYS A 75 7.14 22.05 -2.97
N ASN A 76 5.97 22.67 -2.75
CA ASN A 76 5.65 24.00 -3.32
C ASN A 76 6.38 25.15 -2.61
N LYS A 77 6.96 24.87 -1.44
CA LYS A 77 7.67 25.82 -0.58
C LYS A 77 9.02 25.27 -0.15
N TYR A 78 9.66 24.45 -1.00
CA TYR A 78 10.87 23.72 -0.66
C TYR A 78 12.01 24.63 -0.15
N ASN A 79 12.05 25.88 -0.62
CA ASN A 79 12.99 26.93 -0.22
C ASN A 79 12.78 27.46 1.21
N GLU A 80 11.66 27.15 1.86
CA GLU A 80 11.39 27.46 3.27
C GLU A 80 11.96 26.38 4.22
N TYR A 81 12.47 25.26 3.68
CA TYR A 81 12.99 24.13 4.46
C TYR A 81 14.50 23.96 4.28
N ASP A 82 15.17 23.45 5.31
CA ASP A 82 16.59 23.08 5.22
C ASP A 82 16.82 21.99 4.18
N ALA A 83 17.95 22.05 3.48
CA ALA A 83 18.32 21.07 2.44
C ALA A 83 18.35 19.61 2.95
N GLY A 84 18.48 19.40 4.26
CA GLY A 84 18.38 18.08 4.89
C GLY A 84 17.02 17.39 4.72
N PHE A 85 15.93 18.15 4.56
CA PHE A 85 14.58 17.62 4.30
C PHE A 85 14.40 17.15 2.85
N TRP A 86 15.17 17.72 1.90
CA TRP A 86 15.09 17.34 0.49
C TRP A 86 15.72 15.96 0.20
N ARG A 87 16.50 15.44 1.16
CA ARG A 87 17.21 14.17 1.04
C ARG A 87 16.23 13.00 1.03
N ASN A 88 16.26 12.20 -0.03
CA ASN A 88 15.50 10.96 -0.10
C ASN A 88 16.25 9.82 0.61
N ARG A 89 15.91 9.59 1.88
CA ARG A 89 16.59 8.62 2.75
C ARG A 89 16.44 7.18 2.24
N ALA A 90 15.37 6.88 1.49
CA ALA A 90 15.14 5.57 0.90
C ALA A 90 16.28 5.10 -0.04
N VAL A 91 17.00 6.04 -0.66
CA VAL A 91 18.07 5.76 -1.64
C VAL A 91 19.43 6.32 -1.24
N SER A 92 19.46 7.30 -0.33
CA SER A 92 20.68 8.04 0.04
C SER A 92 21.20 7.73 1.44
N ASP A 93 20.45 7.03 2.30
CA ASP A 93 20.88 6.71 3.67
C ASP A 93 21.36 5.27 3.76
N LEU A 94 22.50 5.11 4.42
CA LEU A 94 23.05 3.81 4.77
C LEU A 94 22.55 3.42 6.15
N PHE A 95 22.13 2.16 6.31
CA PHE A 95 21.89 1.57 7.61
C PHE A 95 22.36 0.12 7.63
N GLU A 96 22.61 -0.40 8.82
CA GLU A 96 22.80 -1.83 9.01
C GLU A 96 21.44 -2.53 9.09
N PRO A 97 21.16 -3.53 8.23
CA PRO A 97 19.84 -4.15 8.13
C PRO A 97 19.45 -4.99 9.35
N GLY A 98 20.43 -5.42 10.15
CA GLY A 98 20.22 -6.31 11.28
C GLY A 98 19.44 -7.56 10.87
N SER A 99 18.52 -8.01 11.72
CA SER A 99 17.83 -9.29 11.55
C SER A 99 16.99 -9.45 10.28
N THR A 100 16.69 -8.37 9.53
CA THR A 100 16.09 -8.50 8.18
C THR A 100 17.04 -9.14 7.18
N PHE A 101 18.35 -9.16 7.45
CA PHE A 101 19.36 -9.72 6.56
C PHE A 101 19.51 -11.24 6.68
N LYS A 102 19.09 -11.85 7.81
CA LYS A 102 19.12 -13.31 8.03
C LYS A 102 18.40 -14.09 6.95
N VAL A 103 17.43 -13.44 6.34
CA VAL A 103 16.61 -13.92 5.23
C VAL A 103 17.49 -14.22 4.01
N VAL A 104 18.39 -13.30 3.70
CA VAL A 104 19.33 -13.39 2.59
C VAL A 104 20.24 -14.60 2.81
N VAL A 105 20.78 -14.73 4.02
CA VAL A 105 21.69 -15.81 4.42
C VAL A 105 20.98 -17.17 4.40
N ALA A 106 19.78 -17.24 4.99
CA ALA A 106 18.99 -18.46 5.02
C ALA A 106 18.57 -18.90 3.61
N THR A 107 18.17 -17.95 2.76
CA THR A 107 17.82 -18.23 1.36
C THR A 107 19.03 -18.72 0.58
N ALA A 108 20.19 -18.08 0.75
CA ALA A 108 21.42 -18.50 0.08
C ALA A 108 21.87 -19.90 0.52
N ALA A 109 21.81 -20.21 1.80
CA ALA A 109 22.14 -21.54 2.32
C ALA A 109 21.19 -22.62 1.78
N LEU A 110 19.90 -22.31 1.68
CA LEU A 110 18.90 -23.22 1.13
C LEU A 110 19.09 -23.40 -0.39
N GLU A 111 19.32 -22.33 -1.15
CA GLU A 111 19.58 -22.39 -2.60
C GLU A 111 20.83 -23.22 -2.92
N ALA A 112 21.88 -23.08 -2.10
CA ALA A 112 23.12 -23.83 -2.23
C ALA A 112 22.99 -25.31 -1.82
N GLY A 113 21.83 -25.75 -1.32
CA GLY A 113 21.60 -27.11 -0.84
C GLY A 113 22.36 -27.44 0.45
N LEU A 114 22.77 -26.43 1.21
CA LEU A 114 23.54 -26.57 2.45
C LEU A 114 22.66 -26.66 3.72
N THR A 115 21.36 -26.56 3.52
CA THR A 115 20.33 -26.81 4.54
C THR A 115 19.06 -27.32 3.86
N ARG A 116 18.08 -27.76 4.64
CA ARG A 116 16.74 -28.16 4.18
C ARG A 116 15.66 -27.49 5.03
N PRO A 117 14.43 -27.29 4.51
CA PRO A 117 13.38 -26.58 5.25
C PRO A 117 12.99 -27.23 6.58
N ASP A 118 13.15 -28.54 6.69
CA ASP A 118 12.87 -29.38 7.87
C ASP A 118 14.10 -29.66 8.73
N GLU A 119 15.29 -29.21 8.31
CA GLU A 119 16.51 -29.47 9.05
C GLU A 119 16.50 -28.77 10.41
N VAL A 120 16.89 -29.51 11.45
CA VAL A 120 17.13 -28.99 12.79
C VAL A 120 18.57 -28.51 12.90
N ILE A 121 18.73 -27.25 13.32
CA ILE A 121 19.98 -26.57 13.54
C ILE A 121 20.17 -26.44 15.06
N ASP A 122 21.31 -26.94 15.54
CA ASP A 122 21.77 -26.70 16.91
C ASP A 122 22.17 -25.23 17.05
N CYS A 123 21.49 -24.47 17.91
CA CYS A 123 21.74 -23.08 18.23
C CYS A 123 22.62 -22.90 19.49
N GLN A 124 23.23 -23.98 20.01
CA GLN A 124 24.24 -23.98 21.08
C GLN A 124 23.80 -23.20 22.33
N LYS A 125 22.53 -23.38 22.72
CA LYS A 125 21.90 -22.65 23.83
C LYS A 125 22.03 -21.13 23.69
N GLY A 126 21.99 -20.65 22.45
CA GLY A 126 22.01 -19.22 22.10
C GLY A 126 23.38 -18.55 22.16
N SER A 127 24.49 -19.30 22.10
CA SER A 127 25.84 -18.70 22.11
C SER A 127 26.82 -19.43 21.16
N ILE A 128 27.54 -18.68 20.32
CA ILE A 128 28.58 -19.21 19.43
C ILE A 128 29.81 -18.30 19.40
N THR A 129 31.00 -18.88 19.48
CA THR A 129 32.27 -18.14 19.43
C THR A 129 32.90 -18.23 18.05
N ILE A 130 33.14 -17.07 17.42
CA ILE A 130 33.78 -16.96 16.10
C ILE A 130 34.86 -15.89 16.19
N GLY A 131 36.08 -16.19 15.71
CA GLY A 131 37.21 -15.26 15.72
C GLY A 131 37.54 -14.63 17.08
N GLY A 132 37.23 -15.33 18.19
CA GLY A 132 37.43 -14.83 19.55
C GLY A 132 36.29 -13.95 20.10
N HIS A 133 35.24 -13.69 19.32
CA HIS A 133 34.04 -12.96 19.75
C HIS A 133 32.86 -13.92 19.97
N VAL A 134 32.03 -13.63 20.98
CA VAL A 134 30.85 -14.44 21.30
C VAL A 134 29.59 -13.76 20.79
N PHE A 135 28.93 -14.39 19.82
CA PHE A 135 27.64 -13.97 19.31
C PHE A 135 26.52 -14.63 20.12
N HIS A 136 25.53 -13.84 20.52
CA HIS A 136 24.43 -14.28 21.37
C HIS A 136 23.07 -14.15 20.68
N ASP A 137 22.20 -15.12 20.94
CA ASP A 137 20.77 -14.96 20.77
C ASP A 137 20.18 -14.16 21.94
N HIS A 138 18.99 -13.59 21.72
CA HIS A 138 18.22 -12.94 22.79
C HIS A 138 17.54 -13.97 23.72
N HIS A 139 17.49 -15.24 23.32
CA HIS A 139 17.04 -16.37 24.14
C HIS A 139 17.97 -17.58 23.95
N PRO A 140 18.13 -18.44 24.96
CA PRO A 140 19.05 -19.58 24.91
C PRO A 140 18.46 -20.75 24.12
N TYR A 141 18.28 -20.57 22.81
CA TYR A 141 17.72 -21.59 21.94
C TYR A 141 18.68 -22.77 21.78
N ASP A 142 18.18 -23.99 21.98
CA ASP A 142 18.98 -25.20 21.83
C ASP A 142 18.86 -25.78 20.42
N LEU A 143 17.69 -26.29 20.03
CA LEU A 143 17.45 -26.84 18.70
C LEU A 143 16.32 -26.08 18.01
N LEU A 144 16.58 -25.54 16.82
CA LEU A 144 15.58 -24.86 15.99
C LEU A 144 15.57 -25.45 14.58
N THR A 145 14.40 -25.70 14.01
CA THR A 145 14.27 -25.95 12.57
C THR A 145 14.70 -24.74 11.74
N PHE A 146 15.02 -24.92 10.46
CA PHE A 146 15.29 -23.81 9.52
C PHE A 146 14.23 -22.71 9.59
N GLY A 147 12.95 -23.09 9.58
CA GLY A 147 11.84 -22.15 9.75
C GLY A 147 11.92 -21.41 11.08
N GLN A 148 12.10 -22.14 12.18
CA GLN A 148 12.20 -21.56 13.52
C GLN A 148 13.41 -20.63 13.71
N VAL A 149 14.51 -20.83 12.99
CA VAL A 149 15.65 -19.88 12.99
C VAL A 149 15.21 -18.50 12.49
N LEU A 150 14.38 -18.46 11.44
CA LEU A 150 13.82 -17.20 10.93
C LEU A 150 12.69 -16.67 11.81
N GLU A 151 11.77 -17.53 12.27
CA GLU A 151 10.63 -17.18 13.14
C GLU A 151 11.08 -16.54 14.46
N ASN A 152 12.03 -17.20 15.13
CA ASN A 152 12.61 -16.73 16.38
C ASN A 152 13.76 -15.76 16.15
N SER A 153 14.20 -15.53 14.91
CA SER A 153 15.30 -14.60 14.63
C SER A 153 16.58 -14.96 15.39
N SER A 154 16.99 -16.23 15.41
CA SER A 154 18.25 -16.67 16.04
C SER A 154 19.46 -16.13 15.27
N ASN A 155 20.32 -15.35 15.95
CA ASN A 155 21.65 -14.96 15.49
C ASN A 155 22.53 -16.20 15.32
N VAL A 156 22.56 -17.12 16.29
CA VAL A 156 23.41 -18.32 16.22
C VAL A 156 23.03 -19.20 15.03
N GLY A 157 21.73 -19.43 14.80
CA GLY A 157 21.25 -20.18 13.65
C GLY A 157 21.67 -19.52 12.33
N ALA A 158 21.54 -18.20 12.22
CA ALA A 158 21.97 -17.46 11.03
C ALA A 158 23.49 -17.52 10.82
N VAL A 159 24.29 -17.36 11.88
CA VAL A 159 25.76 -17.50 11.84
C VAL A 159 26.14 -18.90 11.37
N LYS A 160 25.50 -19.95 11.87
CA LYS A 160 25.78 -21.32 11.42
C LYS A 160 25.44 -21.52 9.94
N LEU A 161 24.35 -20.94 9.44
CA LEU A 161 24.03 -20.97 8.00
C LEU A 161 25.07 -20.21 7.17
N GLY A 162 25.53 -19.05 7.64
CA GLY A 162 26.62 -18.30 7.02
C GLY A 162 27.93 -19.08 6.99
N LEU A 163 28.32 -19.72 8.09
CA LEU A 163 29.51 -20.56 8.17
C LEU A 163 29.46 -21.75 7.20
N ARG A 164 28.29 -22.35 6.99
CA ARG A 164 28.11 -23.42 5.99
C ARG A 164 28.33 -22.92 4.56
N LEU A 165 27.85 -21.71 4.24
CA LEU A 165 28.09 -21.08 2.94
C LEU A 165 29.57 -20.81 2.71
N GLY A 166 30.26 -20.32 3.75
CA GLY A 166 31.60 -19.76 3.62
C GLY A 166 31.56 -18.33 3.09
N GLU A 167 32.70 -17.63 3.20
CA GLU A 167 32.79 -16.19 2.96
C GLU A 167 32.49 -15.81 1.50
N GLU A 168 33.11 -16.52 0.55
CA GLU A 168 32.96 -16.25 -0.89
C GLU A 168 31.51 -16.42 -1.36
N ARG A 169 30.87 -17.55 -1.04
CA ARG A 169 29.48 -17.81 -1.43
C ARG A 169 28.50 -16.87 -0.73
N LEU A 170 28.75 -16.51 0.53
CA LEU A 170 27.93 -15.51 1.21
C LEU A 170 28.05 -14.17 0.49
N TYR A 171 29.26 -13.71 0.19
CA TYR A 171 29.48 -12.48 -0.57
C TYR A 171 28.79 -12.51 -1.94
N GLU A 172 28.97 -13.57 -2.72
CA GLU A 172 28.29 -13.74 -4.01
C GLU A 172 26.77 -13.69 -3.88
N ALA A 173 26.22 -14.31 -2.84
CA ALA A 173 24.80 -14.19 -2.53
C ALA A 173 24.41 -12.73 -2.28
N LEU A 174 25.16 -11.99 -1.44
CA LEU A 174 24.86 -10.57 -1.19
C LEU A 174 24.82 -9.75 -2.50
N ARG A 175 25.78 -10.01 -3.41
CA ARG A 175 25.84 -9.38 -4.74
C ARG A 175 24.65 -9.76 -5.62
N ASN A 176 24.27 -11.05 -5.64
CA ASN A 176 23.12 -11.55 -6.37
C ASN A 176 21.80 -10.95 -5.86
N PHE A 177 21.67 -10.71 -4.55
CA PHE A 177 20.54 -9.98 -3.98
C PHE A 177 20.56 -8.47 -4.27
N GLY A 178 21.71 -7.91 -4.64
CA GLY A 178 21.86 -6.52 -5.11
C GLY A 178 22.54 -5.57 -4.14
N PHE A 179 23.08 -6.10 -3.04
CA PHE A 179 23.74 -5.29 -2.05
C PHE A 179 25.14 -4.87 -2.52
N GLY A 180 25.51 -3.63 -2.19
CA GLY A 180 26.78 -3.03 -2.61
C GLY A 180 26.77 -2.48 -4.05
N ALA A 181 25.61 -2.40 -4.70
CA ALA A 181 25.45 -1.86 -6.05
C ALA A 181 24.20 -0.99 -6.12
N LYS A 182 24.16 -0.03 -7.05
CA LYS A 182 22.95 0.74 -7.32
C LYS A 182 21.84 -0.20 -7.81
N THR A 183 20.61 0.03 -7.35
CA THR A 183 19.42 -0.60 -7.90
C THR A 183 19.03 -0.01 -9.24
N GLU A 184 19.58 1.16 -9.59
CA GLU A 184 19.25 1.93 -10.79
C GLU A 184 17.80 2.41 -10.81
N VAL A 185 17.22 2.65 -9.63
CA VAL A 185 15.95 3.36 -9.50
C VAL A 185 16.08 4.74 -10.17
N ASP A 186 14.99 5.26 -10.74
CA ASP A 186 14.97 6.53 -11.50
C ASP A 186 15.14 7.79 -10.61
N LEU A 187 15.89 7.70 -9.51
CA LEU A 187 16.10 8.76 -8.53
C LEU A 187 17.57 9.19 -8.46
N PRO A 188 17.83 10.51 -8.34
CA PRO A 188 19.17 11.01 -8.08
C PRO A 188 19.62 10.66 -6.65
N GLY A 189 20.93 10.69 -6.41
CA GLY A 189 21.49 10.54 -5.07
C GLY A 189 21.50 9.11 -4.53
N GLU A 190 21.21 8.11 -5.36
CA GLU A 190 21.36 6.70 -4.99
C GLU A 190 22.82 6.36 -4.68
N ILE A 191 23.05 5.78 -3.50
CA ILE A 191 24.35 5.27 -3.05
C ILE A 191 24.43 3.74 -3.22
N VAL A 192 25.64 3.21 -3.27
CA VAL A 192 25.88 1.78 -3.50
C VAL A 192 25.75 0.91 -2.25
N GLY A 193 25.64 1.49 -1.06
CA GLY A 193 25.76 0.74 0.20
C GLY A 193 27.22 0.47 0.58
N LEU A 194 27.43 -0.46 1.51
CA LEU A 194 28.75 -0.90 1.98
C LEU A 194 28.76 -2.43 2.10
N VAL A 195 29.35 -3.09 1.10
CA VAL A 195 29.65 -4.53 1.11
C VAL A 195 31.12 -4.69 0.74
N ARG A 196 31.95 -5.07 1.71
CA ARG A 196 33.39 -5.27 1.48
C ARG A 196 33.61 -6.57 0.70
N ASP A 197 34.61 -6.60 -0.18
CA ASP A 197 35.06 -7.85 -0.81
C ASP A 197 35.43 -8.88 0.26
N TRP A 198 35.02 -10.13 0.06
CA TRP A 198 35.19 -11.20 1.05
C TRP A 198 36.64 -11.45 1.42
N ARG A 199 37.60 -11.17 0.52
CA ARG A 199 39.04 -11.32 0.80
C ARG A 199 39.56 -10.34 1.85
N ASN A 200 38.79 -9.28 2.13
CA ASN A 200 39.10 -8.28 3.15
C ASN A 200 38.27 -8.46 4.43
N TRP A 201 37.56 -9.58 4.54
CA TRP A 201 36.81 -9.91 5.75
C TRP A 201 37.76 -10.35 6.85
N SER A 202 37.44 -9.93 8.07
CA SER A 202 38.11 -10.41 9.27
C SER A 202 37.52 -11.76 9.67
N ALA A 203 38.19 -12.47 10.59
CA ALA A 203 37.64 -13.71 11.17
C ALA A 203 36.26 -13.54 11.84
N LEU A 204 35.83 -12.31 12.15
CA LEU A 204 34.53 -11.99 12.74
C LEU A 204 33.44 -11.71 11.72
N SER A 205 33.83 -11.34 10.50
CA SER A 205 32.95 -10.73 9.51
C SER A 205 31.84 -11.65 9.06
N ILE A 206 32.14 -12.94 8.81
CA ILE A 206 31.12 -13.92 8.44
C ILE A 206 30.05 -14.05 9.53
N GLY A 207 30.44 -13.95 10.80
CA GLY A 207 29.53 -13.94 11.93
C GLY A 207 28.62 -12.71 11.91
N ALA A 208 29.23 -11.51 11.90
CA ALA A 208 28.50 -10.23 11.93
C ALA A 208 27.55 -10.06 10.73
N ILE A 209 28.04 -10.31 9.53
CA ILE A 209 27.27 -10.17 8.27
C ILE A 209 26.08 -11.13 8.26
N SER A 210 26.21 -12.33 8.85
CA SER A 210 25.14 -13.34 8.84
C SER A 210 23.84 -12.89 9.53
N PHE A 211 23.91 -11.91 10.43
CA PHE A 211 22.73 -11.32 11.05
C PHE A 211 22.59 -9.82 10.77
N GLY A 212 23.27 -9.32 9.73
CA GLY A 212 23.08 -7.98 9.18
C GLY A 212 23.84 -6.86 9.89
N GLN A 213 24.98 -7.17 10.51
CA GLN A 213 25.96 -6.19 10.98
C GLN A 213 27.19 -6.19 10.08
N GLU A 214 28.00 -5.12 10.12
CA GLU A 214 29.19 -4.95 9.26
C GLU A 214 28.87 -4.84 7.74
N VAL A 215 27.58 -4.73 7.42
CA VAL A 215 27.05 -4.52 6.08
C VAL A 215 26.14 -3.31 6.12
N GLY A 216 26.36 -2.38 5.19
CA GLY A 216 25.51 -1.20 5.03
C GLY A 216 24.68 -1.32 3.77
N VAL A 217 23.38 -1.07 3.86
CA VAL A 217 22.47 -1.12 2.72
C VAL A 217 21.57 0.11 2.72
N THR A 218 20.94 0.40 1.58
CA THR A 218 19.85 1.37 1.50
C THR A 218 18.49 0.67 1.68
N PRO A 219 17.45 1.39 2.13
CA PRO A 219 16.10 0.82 2.20
C PRO A 219 15.60 0.26 0.86
N ILE A 220 15.90 0.91 -0.26
CA ILE A 220 15.53 0.42 -1.59
C ILE A 220 16.27 -0.88 -1.96
N GLN A 221 17.55 -1.03 -1.59
CA GLN A 221 18.29 -2.28 -1.81
C GLN A 221 17.67 -3.44 -1.03
N MET A 222 17.28 -3.21 0.23
CA MET A 222 16.58 -4.22 1.03
C MET A 222 15.25 -4.62 0.40
N LEU A 223 14.46 -3.64 -0.04
CA LEU A 223 13.20 -3.89 -0.73
C LEU A 223 13.39 -4.76 -1.97
N VAL A 224 14.31 -4.39 -2.86
CA VAL A 224 14.58 -5.10 -4.10
C VAL A 224 15.11 -6.51 -3.87
N GLY A 225 16.04 -6.66 -2.93
CA GLY A 225 16.63 -7.97 -2.60
C GLY A 225 15.59 -8.94 -2.05
N ILE A 226 14.82 -8.53 -1.03
CA ILE A 226 13.80 -9.39 -0.42
C ILE A 226 12.63 -9.65 -1.36
N ASN A 227 12.30 -8.69 -2.24
CA ASN A 227 11.27 -8.89 -3.26
C ASN A 227 11.57 -10.06 -4.20
N ALA A 228 12.83 -10.43 -4.41
CA ALA A 228 13.16 -11.59 -5.23
C ALA A 228 12.50 -12.88 -4.70
N ILE A 229 12.30 -13.00 -3.39
CA ILE A 229 11.59 -14.12 -2.76
C ILE A 229 10.09 -14.04 -3.06
N ALA A 230 9.50 -12.84 -2.93
CA ALA A 230 8.10 -12.59 -3.23
C ALA A 230 7.78 -12.86 -4.71
N ASN A 231 8.72 -12.53 -5.60
CA ASN A 231 8.62 -12.67 -7.05
C ASN A 231 9.17 -14.02 -7.57
N GLY A 232 8.96 -15.11 -6.82
CA GLY A 232 9.24 -16.47 -7.27
C GLY A 232 10.71 -16.79 -7.60
N GLY A 233 11.64 -16.00 -7.09
CA GLY A 233 13.09 -16.10 -7.29
C GLY A 233 13.70 -15.09 -8.27
N TYR A 234 12.91 -14.13 -8.76
CA TYR A 234 13.35 -13.11 -9.71
C TYR A 234 13.57 -11.75 -9.03
N ARG A 235 14.80 -11.26 -9.04
CA ARG A 235 15.11 -9.88 -8.69
C ARG A 235 14.74 -8.97 -9.86
N VAL A 236 13.95 -7.94 -9.60
CA VAL A 236 13.51 -6.96 -10.60
C VAL A 236 14.06 -5.59 -10.28
N ARG A 237 14.44 -4.84 -11.32
CA ARG A 237 14.85 -3.44 -11.17
C ARG A 237 13.66 -2.59 -10.71
N PRO A 238 13.81 -1.79 -9.64
CA PRO A 238 12.77 -0.87 -9.22
C PRO A 238 12.62 0.26 -10.24
N THR A 239 11.38 0.65 -10.55
CA THR A 239 11.07 1.73 -11.50
C THR A 239 10.12 2.73 -10.86
N LEU A 240 10.40 4.02 -11.05
CA LEU A 240 9.54 5.12 -10.65
C LEU A 240 8.92 5.82 -11.86
N VAL A 241 9.61 5.85 -13.00
CA VAL A 241 9.09 6.40 -14.25
C VAL A 241 8.47 5.26 -15.07
N ASP A 242 7.15 5.28 -15.21
CA ASP A 242 6.39 4.28 -15.97
C ASP A 242 6.50 4.54 -17.48
N ARG A 243 6.34 5.80 -17.89
CA ARG A 243 6.51 6.24 -19.28
C ARG A 243 6.84 7.72 -19.39
N VAL A 244 7.43 8.09 -20.52
CA VAL A 244 7.73 9.48 -20.94
C VAL A 244 6.93 9.76 -22.21
N ILE A 245 6.17 10.85 -22.20
CA ILE A 245 5.36 11.28 -23.36
C ILE A 245 5.80 12.67 -23.82
N ASP A 246 5.81 12.90 -25.13
CA ASP A 246 6.13 14.22 -25.68
C ASP A 246 4.94 15.20 -25.53
N TYR A 247 5.13 16.45 -25.98
CA TYR A 247 4.10 17.49 -25.88
C TYR A 247 2.87 17.25 -26.78
N ARG A 248 2.94 16.30 -27.73
CA ARG A 248 1.82 15.87 -28.57
C ARG A 248 1.07 14.67 -27.98
N GLY A 249 1.60 14.10 -26.90
CA GLY A 249 1.07 12.90 -26.27
C GLY A 249 1.66 11.60 -26.82
N ASP A 250 2.67 11.67 -27.69
CA ASP A 250 3.33 10.50 -28.27
C ASP A 250 4.26 9.85 -27.25
N LEU A 251 4.28 8.51 -27.21
CA LEU A 251 5.16 7.75 -26.32
C LEU A 251 6.63 7.89 -26.77
N VAL A 252 7.47 8.41 -25.89
CA VAL A 252 8.93 8.56 -26.12
C VAL A 252 9.72 7.40 -25.52
N ARG A 253 9.36 6.99 -24.29
CA ARG A 253 10.07 5.94 -23.54
C ARG A 253 9.09 5.22 -22.61
N THR A 254 9.24 3.91 -22.49
CA THR A 254 8.57 3.11 -21.45
C THR A 254 9.58 2.66 -20.39
N ARG A 255 9.09 2.25 -19.22
CA ARG A 255 9.92 1.76 -18.11
C ARG A 255 10.90 0.68 -18.56
N ALA A 256 12.10 0.71 -17.99
CA ALA A 256 13.04 -0.39 -18.15
C ALA A 256 12.50 -1.62 -17.41
N SER A 257 12.38 -2.76 -18.09
CA SER A 257 12.13 -4.04 -17.44
C SER A 257 13.44 -4.81 -17.42
N GLN A 258 14.05 -4.92 -16.25
CA GLN A 258 15.21 -5.77 -16.03
C GLN A 258 14.86 -6.77 -14.93
N THR A 259 14.93 -8.04 -15.28
CA THR A 259 14.57 -9.16 -14.41
C THR A 259 15.71 -10.17 -14.43
N GLN A 260 16.14 -10.62 -13.27
CA GLN A 260 17.22 -11.59 -13.12
C GLN A 260 16.79 -12.70 -12.16
N ARG A 261 16.89 -13.96 -12.58
CA ARG A 261 16.69 -15.10 -11.68
C ARG A 261 17.90 -15.23 -10.76
N ILE A 262 17.68 -15.24 -9.45
CA ILE A 262 18.75 -15.35 -8.45
C ILE A 262 18.62 -16.57 -7.54
N MET A 263 17.47 -17.25 -7.58
CA MET A 263 17.20 -18.50 -6.85
C MET A 263 16.15 -19.34 -7.58
N LYS A 264 16.01 -20.60 -7.20
CA LYS A 264 14.95 -21.50 -7.68
C LYS A 264 13.59 -21.10 -7.12
N THR A 265 12.53 -21.43 -7.85
CA THR A 265 11.16 -21.12 -7.40
C THR A 265 10.78 -21.96 -6.18
N GLU A 266 11.31 -23.17 -6.08
CA GLU A 266 11.16 -24.07 -4.94
C GLU A 266 11.84 -23.48 -3.69
N THR A 267 13.03 -22.89 -3.85
CA THR A 267 13.74 -22.18 -2.78
C THR A 267 12.92 -20.97 -2.32
N ALA A 268 12.46 -20.13 -3.25
CA ALA A 268 11.63 -18.96 -2.92
C ALA A 268 10.36 -19.36 -2.17
N ALA A 269 9.66 -20.41 -2.63
CA ALA A 269 8.45 -20.92 -1.99
C ALA A 269 8.72 -21.52 -0.59
N ALA A 270 9.86 -22.20 -0.40
CA ALA A 270 10.24 -22.74 0.90
C ALA A 270 10.58 -21.63 1.90
N VAL A 271 11.32 -20.60 1.48
CA VAL A 271 11.62 -19.43 2.30
C VAL A 271 10.34 -18.65 2.63
N LEU A 272 9.44 -18.47 1.65
CA LEU A 272 8.14 -17.82 1.83
C LEU A 272 7.31 -18.49 2.95
N ARG A 273 7.27 -19.82 3.01
CA ARG A 273 6.58 -20.56 4.10
C ARG A 273 7.23 -20.34 5.46
N ALA A 274 8.56 -20.33 5.53
CA ALA A 274 9.29 -20.01 6.76
C ALA A 274 9.02 -18.57 7.21
N PHE A 275 8.91 -17.65 6.24
CA PHE A 275 8.62 -16.24 6.42
C PHE A 275 7.24 -15.95 6.97
N GLU A 276 6.23 -16.66 6.49
CA GLU A 276 4.87 -16.58 7.00
C GLU A 276 4.83 -16.91 8.51
N GLY A 277 5.66 -17.87 8.95
CA GLY A 277 5.81 -18.22 10.35
C GLY A 277 6.19 -17.05 11.27
N VAL A 278 6.96 -16.07 10.76
CA VAL A 278 7.36 -14.87 11.53
C VAL A 278 6.14 -14.03 11.90
N VAL A 279 5.17 -13.93 10.99
CA VAL A 279 3.92 -13.17 11.20
C VAL A 279 2.93 -14.01 12.02
N LEU A 280 2.83 -15.31 11.79
CA LEU A 280 1.87 -16.15 12.51
C LEU A 280 2.28 -16.48 13.94
N ARG A 281 3.57 -16.77 14.17
CA ARG A 281 4.06 -17.36 15.42
C ARG A 281 5.26 -16.64 16.01
N GLY A 282 6.04 -15.94 15.19
CA GLY A 282 7.30 -15.32 15.56
C GLY A 282 7.20 -13.88 16.05
N THR A 283 8.26 -13.11 15.77
CA THR A 283 8.44 -11.73 16.24
C THR A 283 7.58 -10.69 15.51
N GLY A 284 6.94 -11.06 14.39
CA GLY A 284 6.23 -10.15 13.48
C GLY A 284 4.71 -10.18 13.61
N LYS A 285 4.13 -10.65 14.72
CA LYS A 285 2.68 -10.85 14.86
C LYS A 285 1.83 -9.62 14.57
N ALA A 286 2.33 -8.43 14.90
CA ALA A 286 1.62 -7.19 14.63
C ALA A 286 1.55 -6.83 13.13
N ALA A 287 2.22 -7.57 12.24
CA ALA A 287 2.14 -7.43 10.80
C ALA A 287 0.98 -8.24 10.17
N ALA A 288 0.24 -9.01 10.97
CA ALA A 288 -0.84 -9.86 10.45
C ALA A 288 -1.98 -9.02 9.84
N LEU A 289 -2.44 -9.42 8.66
CA LEU A 289 -3.49 -8.74 7.91
C LEU A 289 -4.84 -9.42 8.12
N GLU A 290 -5.90 -8.65 7.99
CA GLU A 290 -7.27 -9.18 8.03
C GLU A 290 -7.67 -9.67 6.63
N GLY A 291 -7.96 -10.97 6.52
CA GLY A 291 -8.34 -11.61 5.25
C GLY A 291 -7.19 -11.91 4.30
N TYR A 292 -5.95 -11.59 4.68
CA TYR A 292 -4.76 -11.84 3.86
C TYR A 292 -3.67 -12.55 4.66
N ARG A 293 -3.01 -13.52 4.03
CA ARG A 293 -1.74 -14.06 4.51
C ARG A 293 -0.63 -13.08 4.20
N ALA A 294 0.27 -12.88 5.15
CA ALA A 294 1.44 -12.04 4.99
C ALA A 294 2.69 -12.78 5.47
N ALA A 295 3.80 -12.45 4.84
CA ALA A 295 5.14 -12.91 5.20
C ALA A 295 6.01 -11.69 5.47
N GLY A 296 6.96 -11.80 6.38
CA GLY A 296 7.91 -10.71 6.60
C GLY A 296 8.92 -10.98 7.70
N LYS A 297 9.79 -10.01 7.95
CA LYS A 297 10.85 -10.10 8.94
C LYS A 297 11.05 -8.79 9.67
N THR A 298 11.15 -8.89 10.99
CA THR A 298 11.57 -7.78 11.86
C THR A 298 13.08 -7.57 11.81
N GLY A 299 13.51 -6.31 11.83
CA GLY A 299 14.87 -5.88 12.08
C GLY A 299 14.93 -4.93 13.27
N THR A 300 15.93 -5.14 14.13
CA THR A 300 16.35 -4.19 15.17
C THR A 300 17.85 -4.11 15.05
N ALA A 301 18.38 -2.98 14.60
CA ALA A 301 19.81 -2.78 14.36
C ALA A 301 20.33 -1.63 15.21
N GLN A 302 21.50 -1.81 15.82
CA GLN A 302 22.17 -0.74 16.55
C GLN A 302 22.78 0.26 15.59
N LYS A 303 22.67 1.55 15.89
CA LYS A 303 23.37 2.58 15.11
C LYS A 303 24.81 2.72 15.58
N ILE A 304 25.70 3.02 14.64
CA ILE A 304 27.07 3.41 14.94
C ILE A 304 27.08 4.90 15.29
N VAL A 305 27.59 5.24 16.46
CA VAL A 305 27.80 6.60 16.96
C VAL A 305 29.25 6.68 17.43
N ASP A 306 30.01 7.65 16.92
CA ASP A 306 31.43 7.85 17.25
C ASP A 306 32.29 6.58 17.10
N GLY A 307 32.00 5.80 16.03
CA GLY A 307 32.72 4.58 15.69
C GLY A 307 32.37 3.34 16.53
N ARG A 308 31.31 3.40 17.36
CA ARG A 308 30.86 2.28 18.21
C ARG A 308 29.35 2.07 18.10
N TYR A 309 28.89 0.85 18.34
CA TYR A 309 27.45 0.60 18.45
C TYR A 309 26.86 1.32 19.66
N SER A 310 25.80 2.08 19.42
CA SER A 310 25.05 2.75 20.46
C SER A 310 24.24 1.73 21.28
N ALA A 311 24.19 1.95 22.59
CA ALA A 311 23.32 1.19 23.48
C ALA A 311 21.86 1.67 23.43
N THR A 312 21.61 2.88 22.91
CA THR A 312 20.30 3.56 22.98
C THR A 312 19.71 3.90 21.63
N LYS A 313 20.52 4.02 20.58
CA LYS A 313 20.05 4.39 19.24
C LYS A 313 19.94 3.18 18.33
N TYR A 314 18.72 2.92 17.88
CA TYR A 314 18.37 1.78 17.04
C TYR A 314 17.62 2.20 15.80
N VAL A 315 17.71 1.35 14.78
CA VAL A 315 16.82 1.37 13.62
C VAL A 315 15.85 0.20 13.77
N SER A 316 14.57 0.51 13.82
CA SER A 316 13.49 -0.46 13.86
C SER A 316 12.93 -0.65 12.46
N SER A 317 12.82 -1.88 11.97
CA SER A 317 12.37 -2.14 10.61
C SER A 317 11.50 -3.39 10.50
N PHE A 318 10.66 -3.39 9.48
CA PHE A 318 9.90 -4.53 9.04
C PHE A 318 9.85 -4.55 7.52
N ILE A 319 10.17 -5.69 6.93
CA ILE A 319 10.04 -5.92 5.49
C ILE A 319 9.17 -7.15 5.26
N GLY A 320 8.20 -7.04 4.37
CA GLY A 320 7.27 -8.13 4.11
C GLY A 320 6.55 -8.00 2.78
N PHE A 321 5.71 -8.98 2.49
CA PHE A 321 4.93 -9.05 1.26
C PHE A 321 3.63 -9.84 1.46
N ALA A 322 2.62 -9.51 0.66
CA ALA A 322 1.27 -10.07 0.75
C ALA A 322 0.51 -9.91 -0.58
N PRO A 323 -0.57 -10.69 -0.83
CA PRO A 323 -1.00 -11.91 -0.10
C PRO A 323 -0.10 -13.13 -0.36
N LEU A 324 -0.40 -14.30 0.23
CA LEU A 324 0.34 -15.55 -0.05
C LEU A 324 -0.60 -16.65 -0.59
N PRO A 325 -0.19 -17.42 -1.61
CA PRO A 325 1.17 -17.61 -2.10
C PRO A 325 1.58 -16.71 -3.29
N ASP A 326 0.75 -15.75 -3.69
CA ASP A 326 0.95 -14.87 -4.85
C ASP A 326 1.03 -13.40 -4.41
N PRO A 327 2.21 -12.93 -3.94
CA PRO A 327 2.37 -11.58 -3.43
C PRO A 327 2.17 -10.53 -4.52
N LYS A 328 1.33 -9.53 -4.23
CA LYS A 328 1.10 -8.39 -5.12
C LYS A 328 1.96 -7.20 -4.76
N VAL A 329 2.27 -7.03 -3.47
CA VAL A 329 3.11 -5.95 -2.98
C VAL A 329 4.16 -6.45 -2.01
N THR A 330 5.34 -5.85 -2.10
CA THR A 330 6.42 -5.93 -1.13
C THR A 330 6.56 -4.55 -0.49
N VAL A 331 6.55 -4.50 0.85
CA VAL A 331 6.57 -3.26 1.62
C VAL A 331 7.73 -3.30 2.61
N MET A 332 8.52 -2.23 2.61
CA MET A 332 9.59 -1.98 3.58
C MET A 332 9.18 -0.80 4.44
N VAL A 333 9.23 -0.97 5.77
CA VAL A 333 9.06 0.11 6.74
C VAL A 333 10.30 0.19 7.63
N MET A 334 10.78 1.41 7.83
CA MET A 334 11.87 1.74 8.73
C MET A 334 11.48 2.91 9.62
N VAL A 335 11.81 2.83 10.89
CA VAL A 335 11.65 3.89 11.89
C VAL A 335 13.01 4.09 12.57
N ASP A 336 13.57 5.29 12.43
CA ASP A 336 14.91 5.66 12.90
C ASP A 336 14.85 6.28 14.29
N GLU A 337 15.65 5.75 15.22
CA GLU A 337 15.75 6.20 16.61
C GLU A 337 14.38 6.35 17.32
N PRO A 338 13.52 5.30 17.37
CA PRO A 338 12.29 5.34 18.15
C PRO A 338 12.58 5.45 19.66
N ASN A 339 11.72 6.18 20.37
CA ASN A 339 11.77 6.29 21.82
C ASN A 339 10.88 5.24 22.49
N GLY A 340 11.29 4.72 23.64
CA GLY A 340 10.61 3.63 24.32
C GLY A 340 10.93 2.27 23.71
N THR A 341 9.96 1.65 23.03
CA THR A 341 10.16 0.30 22.49
C THR A 341 10.94 0.36 21.18
N ILE A 342 12.01 -0.43 21.07
CA ILE A 342 12.94 -0.39 19.91
C ILE A 342 12.71 -1.53 18.90
N TYR A 343 11.83 -2.48 19.20
CA TYR A 343 11.70 -3.70 18.42
C TYR A 343 10.96 -3.49 17.10
N GLY A 344 11.48 -4.08 16.01
CA GLY A 344 10.83 -4.09 14.69
C GLY A 344 9.39 -4.58 14.73
N GLY A 345 9.11 -5.58 15.58
CA GLY A 345 7.79 -6.18 15.74
C GLY A 345 6.75 -5.29 16.43
N THR A 346 7.17 -4.28 17.18
CA THR A 346 6.28 -3.39 17.93
C THR A 346 6.16 -2.00 17.32
N VAL A 347 7.17 -1.56 16.57
CA VAL A 347 7.21 -0.21 15.97
C VAL A 347 6.92 -0.27 14.47
N ALA A 348 7.71 -1.02 13.70
CA ALA A 348 7.60 -1.03 12.24
C ALA A 348 6.52 -2.00 11.71
N ALA A 349 6.31 -3.14 12.37
CA ALA A 349 5.34 -4.14 11.95
C ALA A 349 3.87 -3.63 11.96
N PRO A 350 3.39 -2.86 12.96
CA PRO A 350 2.06 -2.26 12.90
C PRO A 350 1.90 -1.26 11.74
N VAL A 351 2.94 -0.49 11.42
CA VAL A 351 2.90 0.45 10.29
C VAL A 351 2.82 -0.31 8.97
N PHE A 352 3.61 -1.39 8.82
CA PHE A 352 3.50 -2.30 7.68
C PHE A 352 2.08 -2.86 7.55
N GLN A 353 1.47 -3.29 8.65
CA GLN A 353 0.13 -3.88 8.67
C GLN A 353 -0.89 -2.90 8.08
N LYS A 354 -0.93 -1.68 8.59
CA LYS A 354 -1.90 -0.66 8.17
C LYS A 354 -1.73 -0.27 6.71
N ILE A 355 -0.49 0.00 6.30
CA ILE A 355 -0.16 0.33 4.90
C ILE A 355 -0.61 -0.82 3.99
N THR A 356 -0.17 -2.04 4.28
CA THR A 356 -0.41 -3.19 3.40
C THR A 356 -1.90 -3.53 3.33
N GLN A 357 -2.64 -3.45 4.43
CA GLN A 357 -4.08 -3.69 4.47
C GLN A 357 -4.83 -2.76 3.52
N GLU A 358 -4.61 -1.45 3.62
CA GLU A 358 -5.28 -0.45 2.80
C GLU A 358 -4.82 -0.49 1.34
N VAL A 359 -3.54 -0.77 1.10
CA VAL A 359 -3.00 -0.91 -0.25
C VAL A 359 -3.61 -2.11 -0.98
N LEU A 360 -3.76 -3.27 -0.33
CA LEU A 360 -4.40 -4.42 -0.97
C LEU A 360 -5.87 -4.14 -1.32
N LEU A 361 -6.59 -3.41 -0.46
CA LEU A 361 -7.95 -2.95 -0.76
C LEU A 361 -7.99 -1.96 -1.93
N GLN A 362 -7.06 -1.01 -1.98
CA GLN A 362 -6.93 -0.05 -3.07
C GLN A 362 -6.62 -0.74 -4.41
N LEU A 363 -5.77 -1.76 -4.38
CA LEU A 363 -5.44 -2.62 -5.53
C LEU A 363 -6.55 -3.62 -5.87
N LYS A 364 -7.64 -3.67 -5.09
CA LYS A 364 -8.78 -4.59 -5.26
C LYS A 364 -8.35 -6.06 -5.28
N VAL A 365 -7.33 -6.40 -4.51
CA VAL A 365 -6.89 -7.79 -4.34
C VAL A 365 -7.98 -8.54 -3.55
N ALA A 366 -8.30 -9.76 -3.97
CA ALA A 366 -9.26 -10.58 -3.24
C ALA A 366 -8.62 -11.20 -1.98
N PRO A 367 -9.31 -11.25 -0.83
CA PRO A 367 -8.86 -11.98 0.36
C PRO A 367 -8.47 -13.44 0.04
N ASP A 368 -7.33 -13.89 0.55
CA ASP A 368 -6.85 -15.28 0.44
C ASP A 368 -7.20 -16.12 1.69
N GLN A 369 -7.80 -15.48 2.70
CA GLN A 369 -8.33 -16.09 3.90
C GLN A 369 -9.79 -15.70 4.12
N THR A 370 -10.50 -16.55 4.87
CA THR A 370 -11.81 -16.20 5.40
C THR A 370 -11.69 -14.98 6.30
N LEU A 371 -12.39 -13.90 5.95
CA LEU A 371 -12.55 -12.75 6.83
C LEU A 371 -13.21 -13.19 8.13
N PRO A 372 -12.77 -12.68 9.30
CA PRO A 372 -13.48 -12.92 10.53
C PRO A 372 -14.93 -12.45 10.36
N ALA A 373 -15.88 -13.22 10.88
CA ALA A 373 -17.28 -12.78 10.89
C ALA A 373 -17.33 -11.42 11.57
N ARG A 374 -17.81 -10.39 10.85
CA ARG A 374 -17.95 -9.04 11.37
C ARG A 374 -18.74 -9.14 12.68
N LYS A 375 -18.08 -8.95 13.82
CA LYS A 375 -18.79 -8.91 15.10
C LYS A 375 -19.69 -7.69 15.02
N PHE A 376 -20.99 -7.93 14.99
CA PHE A 376 -21.96 -6.86 15.06
C PHE A 376 -21.75 -6.14 16.39
N ASP A 377 -21.19 -4.94 16.32
CA ASP A 377 -21.10 -4.04 17.46
C ASP A 377 -22.25 -3.04 17.35
N PRO A 378 -23.28 -3.15 18.22
CA PRO A 378 -24.42 -2.25 18.22
C PRO A 378 -24.02 -0.79 18.44
N ALA A 379 -22.91 -0.51 19.13
CA ALA A 379 -22.44 0.84 19.41
C ALA A 379 -21.73 1.47 18.21
N LEU A 380 -21.01 0.67 17.41
CA LEU A 380 -20.46 1.10 16.13
C LEU A 380 -21.55 1.28 15.08
N ALA A 381 -22.56 0.40 15.05
CA ALA A 381 -23.73 0.57 14.18
C ALA A 381 -24.56 1.82 14.52
N ALA A 382 -24.59 2.22 15.80
CA ALA A 382 -25.22 3.45 16.27
C ALA A 382 -24.38 4.72 16.03
N ARG A 383 -23.07 4.59 15.78
CA ARG A 383 -22.17 5.69 15.40
C ARG A 383 -22.04 5.83 13.88
N ASP A 384 -21.91 4.71 13.17
CA ASP A 384 -21.90 4.62 11.70
C ASP A 384 -23.25 5.02 11.07
N SER A 385 -24.32 5.12 11.86
CA SER A 385 -25.59 5.69 11.41
C SER A 385 -25.57 7.22 11.25
N GLU A 386 -24.58 7.92 11.81
CA GLU A 386 -24.45 9.38 11.65
C GLU A 386 -23.34 9.79 10.65
N ASP A 387 -22.31 8.98 10.43
CA ASP A 387 -21.16 9.34 9.57
C ASP A 387 -21.17 8.73 8.14
N TYR A 388 -22.27 8.09 7.72
CA TYR A 388 -22.49 7.71 6.32
C TYR A 388 -23.73 8.37 5.71
N LEU A 389 -23.88 9.67 5.94
CA LEU A 389 -24.42 10.54 4.91
C LEU A 389 -23.22 11.22 4.27
N PRO A 390 -22.98 11.07 2.95
CA PRO A 390 -22.19 12.09 2.30
C PRO A 390 -22.91 13.41 2.60
N ASN A 391 -22.25 14.28 3.36
CA ASN A 391 -22.36 15.71 3.14
C ASN A 391 -21.88 15.96 1.69
N ALA A 392 -22.68 15.50 0.72
CA ALA A 392 -22.96 16.28 -0.46
C ALA A 392 -23.72 17.50 0.07
N THR A 393 -22.98 18.43 0.66
CA THR A 393 -23.26 19.83 0.38
C THR A 393 -23.45 19.87 -1.13
N PRO A 394 -24.63 20.22 -1.64
CA PRO A 394 -24.77 20.38 -3.07
C PRO A 394 -23.71 21.38 -3.47
N VAL A 395 -22.75 20.93 -4.29
CA VAL A 395 -21.98 21.86 -5.10
C VAL A 395 -23.07 22.56 -5.90
N LEU A 396 -23.35 23.82 -5.54
CA LEU A 396 -24.21 24.68 -6.34
C LEU A 396 -23.76 24.47 -7.78
N PRO A 397 -24.68 24.21 -8.74
CA PRO A 397 -24.27 24.24 -10.13
C PRO A 397 -23.58 25.60 -10.33
N LEU A 398 -22.34 25.57 -10.83
CA LEU A 398 -21.65 26.74 -11.32
C LEU A 398 -22.55 27.32 -12.41
N VAL A 399 -23.41 28.26 -12.03
CA VAL A 399 -24.13 29.09 -12.98
C VAL A 399 -23.03 29.89 -13.66
N ALA A 400 -22.89 29.68 -14.97
CA ALA A 400 -21.98 30.43 -15.81
C ALA A 400 -22.16 31.93 -15.54
N GLN A 401 -21.08 32.61 -15.15
CA GLN A 401 -21.09 34.07 -15.07
C GLN A 401 -21.29 34.62 -16.49
N ASP A 402 -22.32 35.45 -16.68
CA ASP A 402 -22.48 36.27 -17.88
C ASP A 402 -21.29 37.25 -17.98
N PRO A 403 -20.49 37.22 -19.06
CA PRO A 403 -19.23 37.96 -19.14
C PRO A 403 -19.44 39.42 -19.52
N ARG A 404 -20.36 40.15 -18.87
CA ARG A 404 -20.60 41.57 -19.16
C ARG A 404 -20.81 42.42 -17.90
N LYS A 405 -19.74 43.19 -17.62
CA LYS A 405 -19.59 44.43 -16.80
C LYS A 405 -19.28 44.30 -15.30
N PRO A 406 -18.33 45.11 -14.79
CA PRO A 406 -17.96 45.16 -13.38
C PRO A 406 -18.76 46.25 -12.65
N GLU A 407 -19.06 46.07 -11.36
CA GLU A 407 -19.05 47.20 -10.42
C GLU A 407 -19.08 46.77 -8.94
N LYS A 408 -18.45 47.62 -8.12
CA LYS A 408 -18.36 47.53 -6.66
C LYS A 408 -19.57 48.22 -6.04
N THR A 409 -20.16 47.64 -4.99
CA THR A 409 -20.67 48.42 -3.84
C THR A 409 -20.93 47.54 -2.61
N LYS A 410 -20.77 48.16 -1.45
CA LYS A 410 -21.01 47.60 -0.11
C LYS A 410 -22.52 47.51 0.17
N ASN A 411 -22.89 46.46 0.91
CA ASN A 411 -24.22 46.12 1.43
C ASN A 411 -25.27 45.71 0.39
N GLU A 412 -25.40 44.39 0.17
CA GLU A 412 -26.65 43.80 -0.29
C GLU A 412 -27.05 42.64 0.63
N VAL A 413 -28.24 42.78 1.22
CA VAL A 413 -28.99 41.69 1.83
C VAL A 413 -29.46 40.80 0.68
N ILE A 414 -28.93 39.58 0.60
CA ILE A 414 -29.36 38.58 -0.40
C ILE A 414 -30.79 38.17 -0.03
N LYS A 415 -31.78 38.67 -0.77
CA LYS A 415 -33.14 38.11 -0.75
C LYS A 415 -33.16 36.89 -1.65
N VAL A 416 -33.16 35.71 -1.04
CA VAL A 416 -33.41 34.44 -1.74
C VAL A 416 -34.92 34.31 -1.98
N TYR A 417 -35.30 34.20 -3.25
CA TYR A 417 -36.68 33.90 -3.66
C TYR A 417 -36.85 32.37 -3.64
N VAL A 418 -37.64 31.85 -2.71
CA VAL A 418 -38.08 30.45 -2.73
C VAL A 418 -39.37 30.41 -3.55
N PRO A 419 -39.46 29.63 -4.65
CA PRO A 419 -40.73 29.46 -5.33
C PRO A 419 -41.66 28.65 -4.43
N ASP A 420 -42.80 29.23 -4.03
CA ASP A 420 -43.93 28.53 -3.41
C ASP A 420 -44.63 27.61 -4.45
N SER A 421 -43.89 26.67 -5.04
CA SER A 421 -44.46 25.63 -5.88
C SER A 421 -44.58 24.36 -5.06
N THR A 422 -45.76 24.13 -4.50
CA THR A 422 -46.15 22.83 -3.93
C THR A 422 -46.12 21.80 -5.06
N LEU A 423 -45.23 20.82 -4.95
CA LEU A 423 -45.05 19.75 -5.93
C LEU A 423 -45.90 18.55 -5.53
N SER A 424 -46.54 17.87 -6.47
CA SER A 424 -47.31 16.66 -6.16
C SER A 424 -46.40 15.42 -6.13
N MET A 425 -46.47 14.63 -5.05
CA MET A 425 -45.62 13.46 -4.83
C MET A 425 -45.84 12.40 -5.94
N PRO A 426 -44.80 11.98 -6.68
CA PRO A 426 -44.91 10.94 -7.70
C PRO A 426 -45.18 9.54 -7.10
N ASP A 427 -45.75 8.63 -7.89
CA ASP A 427 -45.85 7.21 -7.51
C ASP A 427 -44.57 6.45 -7.89
N PHE A 428 -43.84 6.02 -6.87
CA PHE A 428 -42.60 5.26 -6.98
C PHE A 428 -42.82 3.75 -6.94
N ARG A 429 -44.03 3.26 -6.65
CA ARG A 429 -44.31 1.81 -6.59
C ARG A 429 -43.98 1.15 -7.93
N GLY A 430 -43.27 0.03 -7.89
CA GLY A 430 -42.83 -0.67 -9.11
C GLY A 430 -41.54 -0.13 -9.75
N MET A 431 -40.99 0.98 -9.25
CA MET A 431 -39.71 1.51 -9.74
C MET A 431 -38.49 0.90 -9.03
N ALA A 432 -37.39 0.76 -9.76
CA ALA A 432 -36.11 0.33 -9.20
C ALA A 432 -35.46 1.44 -8.35
N LYS A 433 -34.76 1.07 -7.28
CA LYS A 433 -34.11 2.00 -6.34
C LYS A 433 -33.32 3.15 -7.00
N ARG A 434 -32.51 2.84 -8.02
CA ARG A 434 -31.75 3.86 -8.77
C ARG A 434 -32.64 4.91 -9.45
N LYS A 435 -33.78 4.48 -10.00
CA LYS A 435 -34.73 5.37 -10.71
C LYS A 435 -35.50 6.25 -9.73
N VAL A 436 -35.85 5.73 -8.56
CA VAL A 436 -36.50 6.50 -7.48
C VAL A 436 -35.57 7.58 -6.96
N VAL A 437 -34.32 7.24 -6.64
CA VAL A 437 -33.33 8.21 -6.14
C VAL A 437 -33.05 9.32 -7.15
N ALA A 438 -32.88 8.97 -8.43
CA ALA A 438 -32.69 9.97 -9.49
C ALA A 438 -33.90 10.92 -9.60
N ARG A 439 -35.13 10.38 -9.54
CA ARG A 439 -36.34 11.19 -9.64
C ARG A 439 -36.55 12.10 -8.43
N CYS A 440 -36.21 11.66 -7.21
CA CYS A 440 -36.26 12.52 -6.03
C CYS A 440 -35.22 13.65 -6.09
N GLN A 441 -34.03 13.37 -6.66
CA GLN A 441 -32.98 14.37 -6.83
C GLN A 441 -33.36 15.45 -7.86
N GLU A 442 -34.01 15.07 -8.96
CA GLU A 442 -34.59 16.02 -9.93
C GLU A 442 -35.66 16.92 -9.32
N LEU A 443 -36.43 16.39 -8.36
CA LEU A 443 -37.54 17.10 -7.73
C LEU A 443 -37.13 17.87 -6.45
N GLY A 444 -35.87 17.77 -6.03
CA GLY A 444 -35.38 18.42 -4.82
C GLY A 444 -35.94 17.85 -3.52
N ILE A 445 -36.37 16.59 -3.53
CA ILE A 445 -36.97 15.88 -2.39
C ILE A 445 -35.90 14.97 -1.78
N ARG A 446 -35.77 14.97 -0.45
CA ARG A 446 -34.87 14.05 0.27
C ARG A 446 -35.48 12.66 0.28
N VAL A 447 -34.69 11.62 0.00
CA VAL A 447 -35.18 10.24 -0.02
C VAL A 447 -34.51 9.40 1.07
N GLN A 448 -35.30 8.79 1.95
CA GLN A 448 -34.85 7.73 2.84
C GLN A 448 -35.29 6.38 2.25
N ALA A 449 -34.32 5.59 1.82
CA ALA A 449 -34.58 4.36 1.09
C ALA A 449 -34.24 3.12 1.94
N ASP A 450 -35.27 2.46 2.47
CA ASP A 450 -35.14 1.25 3.27
C ASP A 450 -35.26 -0.02 2.39
N GLY A 451 -34.35 -0.97 2.54
CA GLY A 451 -34.33 -2.20 1.74
C GLY A 451 -33.68 -2.10 0.34
N SER A 452 -33.88 -3.15 -0.48
CA SER A 452 -33.29 -3.29 -1.82
C SER A 452 -34.24 -3.96 -2.81
N GLY A 453 -34.20 -3.53 -4.08
CA GLY A 453 -35.06 -4.05 -5.15
C GLY A 453 -36.01 -3.01 -5.71
N ILE A 454 -37.30 -3.33 -5.73
CA ILE A 454 -38.38 -2.51 -6.30
C ILE A 454 -39.15 -1.85 -5.16
N ALA A 455 -39.53 -0.58 -5.33
CA ALA A 455 -40.31 0.15 -4.35
C ALA A 455 -41.71 -0.50 -4.17
N VAL A 456 -42.04 -0.84 -2.94
CA VAL A 456 -43.31 -1.48 -2.54
C VAL A 456 -44.25 -0.52 -1.84
N SER A 457 -43.72 0.44 -1.09
CA SER A 457 -44.48 1.47 -0.40
C SER A 457 -43.67 2.76 -0.31
N GLN A 458 -44.38 3.87 -0.18
CA GLN A 458 -43.80 5.19 0.01
C GLN A 458 -44.64 6.01 0.99
N LEU A 459 -44.00 6.97 1.64
CA LEU A 459 -44.63 8.00 2.47
C LEU A 459 -43.92 9.33 2.19
N PRO A 460 -44.61 10.44 1.89
CA PRO A 460 -46.05 10.60 1.69
C PRO A 460 -46.63 9.79 0.51
N PRO A 461 -47.95 9.47 0.52
CA PRO A 461 -48.58 8.73 -0.58
C PRO A 461 -48.59 9.57 -1.87
N PRO A 462 -48.70 8.92 -3.05
CA PRO A 462 -48.74 9.62 -4.33
C PRO A 462 -49.88 10.64 -4.38
N GLY A 463 -49.63 11.81 -4.98
CA GLY A 463 -50.59 12.91 -5.05
C GLY A 463 -50.50 13.93 -3.91
N THR A 464 -49.80 13.61 -2.82
CA THR A 464 -49.62 14.54 -1.67
C THR A 464 -48.79 15.76 -2.08
N ALA A 465 -49.20 16.95 -1.65
CA ALA A 465 -48.41 18.16 -1.83
C ALA A 465 -47.15 18.11 -0.96
N VAL A 466 -45.98 18.27 -1.58
CA VAL A 466 -44.66 18.29 -0.94
C VAL A 466 -43.87 19.51 -1.38
N ALA A 467 -43.11 20.07 -0.45
CA ALA A 467 -42.22 21.21 -0.67
C ALA A 467 -40.78 20.76 -0.97
N PHE A 468 -40.00 21.68 -1.53
CA PHE A 468 -38.58 21.47 -1.75
C PHE A 468 -37.86 21.20 -0.42
N GLY A 469 -37.10 20.10 -0.34
CA GLY A 469 -36.41 19.67 0.87
C GLY A 469 -37.20 18.72 1.77
N ASP A 470 -38.48 18.43 1.48
CA ASP A 470 -39.26 17.44 2.22
C ASP A 470 -38.69 16.03 2.08
N THR A 471 -38.96 15.20 3.08
CA THR A 471 -38.43 13.83 3.14
C THR A 471 -39.47 12.81 2.70
N CYS A 472 -39.11 11.98 1.72
CA CYS A 472 -39.88 10.84 1.25
C CYS A 472 -39.22 9.53 1.69
N ASN A 473 -39.96 8.71 2.43
CA ASN A 473 -39.53 7.40 2.88
C ASN A 473 -40.05 6.35 1.90
N VAL A 474 -39.16 5.55 1.31
CA VAL A 474 -39.53 4.52 0.32
C VAL A 474 -38.96 3.18 0.76
N VAL A 475 -39.82 2.17 0.84
CA VAL A 475 -39.45 0.79 1.19
C VAL A 475 -39.30 -0.04 -0.07
N PHE A 476 -38.21 -0.80 -0.17
CA PHE A 476 -37.84 -1.62 -1.32
C PHE A 476 -37.78 -3.11 -0.96
N ALA A 477 -38.36 -3.96 -1.82
CA ALA A 477 -38.31 -5.41 -1.68
C ALA A 477 -37.73 -6.09 -2.93
N LYS A 478 -37.02 -7.21 -2.72
CA LYS A 478 -36.52 -8.07 -3.80
C LYS A 478 -37.70 -8.84 -4.42
N LYS A 479 -37.73 -8.92 -5.75
CA LYS A 479 -38.82 -9.55 -6.51
C LYS A 479 -38.78 -11.08 -6.34
N ASN A 480 -39.34 -11.60 -5.25
CA ASN A 480 -39.76 -13.00 -5.10
C ASN A 480 -41.29 -13.06 -5.08
N LEU A 481 -41.90 -13.52 -6.16
CA LEU A 481 -43.32 -13.86 -6.22
C LEU A 481 -43.56 -15.15 -5.42
N SER A 482 -43.76 -15.07 -4.09
CA SER A 482 -44.38 -16.17 -3.32
C SER A 482 -44.84 -15.83 -1.90
N SER A 483 -44.60 -14.64 -1.35
CA SER A 483 -45.02 -14.31 0.02
C SER A 483 -45.93 -13.08 0.06
N TYR A 484 -47.13 -13.19 -0.49
CA TYR A 484 -48.20 -12.18 -0.35
C TYR A 484 -49.42 -12.71 0.43
N LYS A 485 -49.29 -13.82 1.17
CA LYS A 485 -50.34 -14.34 2.05
C LYS A 485 -49.86 -14.50 3.49
N SER A 486 -49.66 -13.39 4.18
CA SER A 486 -49.74 -13.34 5.66
C SER A 486 -49.43 -11.92 6.17
N ILE A 487 -50.35 -10.98 5.94
CA ILE A 487 -50.47 -9.79 6.80
C ILE A 487 -51.97 -9.68 7.14
N PRO A 488 -52.36 -9.72 8.42
CA PRO A 488 -53.76 -9.55 8.80
C PRO A 488 -54.17 -8.09 8.54
N GLY A 489 -55.21 -7.86 7.72
CA GLY A 489 -55.88 -6.55 7.66
C GLY A 489 -56.23 -5.95 6.29
N LEU A 490 -56.07 -6.65 5.16
CA LEU A 490 -56.53 -6.14 3.86
C LEU A 490 -57.51 -7.12 3.18
N THR A 491 -58.80 -6.83 3.29
CA THR A 491 -59.84 -7.35 2.38
C THR A 491 -59.76 -6.61 1.06
N LEU A 492 -59.51 -7.33 -0.03
CA LEU A 492 -59.74 -6.84 -1.39
C LEU A 492 -60.73 -7.77 -2.09
N ASP A 493 -61.84 -7.16 -2.49
CA ASP A 493 -62.93 -7.73 -3.28
C ASP A 493 -62.40 -8.33 -4.59
N THR A 494 -62.80 -9.57 -4.88
CA THR A 494 -62.40 -10.27 -6.10
C THR A 494 -63.54 -10.27 -7.09
N ALA A 495 -63.41 -9.48 -8.16
CA ALA A 495 -64.19 -9.66 -9.39
C ALA A 495 -63.29 -10.31 -10.45
N GLU A 496 -63.49 -11.61 -10.65
CA GLU A 496 -62.84 -12.43 -11.67
C GLU A 496 -63.32 -12.03 -13.08
N ARG A 497 -62.38 -11.89 -14.01
CA ARG A 497 -62.62 -12.18 -15.44
C ARG A 497 -61.60 -13.22 -15.88
N SER A 498 -62.11 -14.42 -16.14
CA SER A 498 -61.41 -15.59 -16.63
C SER A 498 -61.18 -15.52 -18.15
N VAL A 499 -60.02 -16.02 -18.60
CA VAL A 499 -59.76 -16.43 -19.99
C VAL A 499 -59.06 -17.80 -19.92
N PRO A 500 -59.52 -18.83 -20.65
CA PRO A 500 -59.02 -20.22 -20.54
C PRO A 500 -57.77 -20.50 -21.41
N PRO A 501 -57.04 -21.60 -21.15
CA PRO A 501 -55.76 -21.91 -21.81
C PRO A 501 -55.93 -22.65 -23.17
N PRO A 502 -54.85 -22.74 -23.98
CA PRO A 502 -54.93 -23.23 -25.35
C PRO A 502 -54.86 -24.76 -25.45
N ASN A 503 -55.62 -25.30 -26.41
CA ASN A 503 -55.70 -26.72 -26.75
C ASN A 503 -54.45 -27.23 -27.47
N GLU A 504 -54.08 -28.45 -27.10
CA GLU A 504 -53.13 -29.33 -27.77
C GLU A 504 -53.59 -29.72 -29.18
N THR A 505 -52.62 -29.94 -30.05
CA THR A 505 -52.76 -30.49 -31.40
C THR A 505 -52.90 -32.02 -31.35
N PRO A 506 -53.66 -32.62 -32.28
CA PRO A 506 -53.28 -33.93 -32.77
C PRO A 506 -53.43 -34.10 -34.30
N GLY A 507 -52.42 -34.73 -34.90
CA GLY A 507 -52.59 -35.83 -35.86
C GLY A 507 -53.09 -35.58 -37.30
N ARG A 508 -52.17 -35.75 -38.25
CA ARG A 508 -52.25 -36.45 -39.56
C ARG A 508 -53.52 -36.28 -40.43
N HIS A 509 -53.32 -35.75 -41.64
CA HIS A 509 -53.35 -36.51 -42.90
C HIS A 509 -52.66 -35.74 -44.03
#